data_AF-A0A748IDQ0-F1
#
_entry.id   AF-A0A748IDQ0-F1
#
_cell.length_a   1.000
_cell.length_b   1.000
_cell.length_c   1.000
_cell.angle_alpha   90.00
_cell.angle_beta   90.00
_cell.angle_gamma   90.00
#
_symmetry.space_group_name_H-M   'P 1'
#
loop_
_entity.id
_entity.type
_entity.pdbx_description
1 polymer ?
#
loop_
_entity_poly.entity_id
_entity_poly.type
_entity_poly.pdbx_seq_one_letter_code
_entity_poly.pdbx_strand_id
1 'polypeptide(L)'
;AAVAEVNAELENVEASWKAKGHTLAADVPGVKMGGLNSLCAQYMKAVFARAKADLLGEFATIGRRDTHPGQESQETRAGLLAEASVVIRRMKGLKRATVKKV
;
A
#
# COMPACT_ATOMS: atom_id res chain seq x y z
N ALA A 1 4.31 -7.25 -10.32
CA ALA A 1 3.12 -7.76 -9.62
C ALA A 1 2.43 -6.67 -8.81
N ALA A 2 3.12 -6.02 -7.85
CA ALA A 2 2.56 -5.04 -6.91
C ALA A 2 1.53 -4.03 -7.46
N VAL A 3 1.80 -3.36 -8.59
CA VAL A 3 0.86 -2.40 -9.21
C VAL A 3 -0.50 -3.04 -9.52
N ALA A 4 -0.49 -4.22 -10.15
CA ALA A 4 -1.71 -4.92 -10.56
C ALA A 4 -2.54 -5.37 -9.34
N GLU A 5 -1.86 -5.85 -8.28
CA GLU A 5 -2.52 -6.26 -7.05
C GLU A 5 -3.16 -5.08 -6.31
N VAL A 6 -2.44 -3.96 -6.20
CA VAL A 6 -2.98 -2.74 -5.60
C VAL A 6 -4.17 -2.21 -6.41
N ASN A 7 -4.10 -2.25 -7.75
CA ASN A 7 -5.21 -1.85 -8.61
C ASN A 7 -6.44 -2.76 -8.44
N ALA A 8 -6.24 -4.07 -8.39
CA ALA A 8 -7.32 -5.02 -8.12
C ALA A 8 -8.00 -4.72 -6.77
N GLU A 9 -7.23 -4.37 -5.74
CA GLU A 9 -7.80 -3.96 -4.46
C GLU A 9 -8.54 -2.62 -4.52
N LEU A 10 -8.17 -1.71 -5.43
CA LEU A 10 -8.70 -0.34 -5.54
C LEU A 10 -9.75 -0.15 -6.63
N GLU A 11 -10.15 -1.20 -7.35
CA GLU A 11 -11.14 -1.14 -8.45
C GLU A 11 -12.41 -0.36 -8.07
N ASN A 12 -12.97 -0.63 -6.90
CA ASN A 12 -14.16 0.10 -6.40
C ASN A 12 -13.88 1.58 -6.08
N VAL A 13 -12.66 1.91 -5.65
CA VAL A 13 -12.26 3.30 -5.38
C VAL A 13 -12.14 4.06 -6.69
N GLU A 14 -11.53 3.46 -7.71
CA GLU A 14 -11.44 4.02 -9.05
C GLU A 14 -12.83 4.23 -9.66
N ALA A 15 -13.70 3.21 -9.61
CA ALA A 15 -15.07 3.31 -10.09
C ALA A 15 -15.85 4.44 -9.38
N SER A 16 -15.67 4.59 -8.07
CA SER A 16 -16.31 5.67 -7.30
C SER A 16 -15.85 7.07 -7.75
N TRP A 17 -14.55 7.25 -8.02
CA TRP A 17 -14.04 8.54 -8.50
C TRP A 17 -14.45 8.84 -9.95
N LYS A 18 -14.46 7.82 -10.81
CA LYS A 18 -15.00 7.93 -12.17
C LYS A 18 -16.48 8.33 -12.18
N ALA A 19 -17.29 7.72 -11.30
CA ALA A 19 -18.70 8.08 -11.14
C ALA A 19 -18.92 9.53 -10.66
N LYS A 20 -17.93 10.10 -9.96
CA LYS A 20 -17.92 11.52 -9.54
C LYS A 20 -17.38 12.46 -10.63
N GLY A 21 -17.05 11.95 -11.82
CA GLY A 21 -16.57 12.74 -12.95
C GLY A 21 -15.04 12.92 -13.00
N HIS A 22 -14.28 12.25 -12.13
CA HIS A 22 -12.82 12.31 -12.15
C HIS A 22 -12.26 11.17 -12.99
N THR A 23 -11.75 11.49 -14.17
CA THR A 23 -11.13 10.52 -15.09
C THR A 23 -9.68 10.20 -14.71
N LEU A 24 -8.96 11.16 -14.12
CA LEU A 24 -7.60 10.99 -13.64
C LEU A 24 -7.54 11.11 -12.12
N ALA A 25 -6.74 10.24 -11.49
CA ALA A 25 -6.50 10.30 -10.05
C ALA A 25 -5.89 11.65 -9.62
N ALA A 26 -5.11 12.30 -10.49
CA ALA A 26 -4.50 13.62 -10.24
C ALA A 26 -5.52 14.77 -10.15
N ASP A 27 -6.70 14.60 -10.76
CA ASP A 27 -7.77 15.60 -10.79
C ASP A 27 -8.69 15.50 -9.57
N VAL A 28 -8.54 14.44 -8.77
CA VAL A 28 -9.32 14.27 -7.54
C VAL A 28 -8.97 15.41 -6.57
N PRO A 29 -9.99 16.12 -6.03
CA PRO A 29 -9.79 17.23 -5.11
C PRO A 29 -9.23 16.73 -3.78
N GLY A 30 -8.32 17.51 -3.19
CA GLY A 30 -7.71 17.18 -1.91
C GLY A 30 -6.43 17.96 -1.65
N VAL A 31 -5.81 17.70 -0.50
CA VAL A 31 -4.52 18.29 -0.14
C VAL A 31 -3.47 17.90 -1.17
N LYS A 32 -2.70 18.87 -1.64
CA LYS A 32 -1.58 18.69 -2.56
C LYS A 32 -0.28 19.10 -1.89
N MET A 33 0.79 18.34 -2.10
CA MET A 33 2.14 18.67 -1.67
C MET A 33 3.10 18.33 -2.82
N GLY A 34 3.94 19.28 -3.23
CA GLY A 34 4.88 19.08 -4.33
C GLY A 34 4.21 18.69 -5.66
N GLY A 35 3.01 19.22 -5.94
CA GLY A 35 2.24 18.88 -7.15
C GLY A 35 1.49 17.56 -7.10
N LEU A 36 1.72 16.71 -6.10
CA LEU A 36 1.04 15.43 -5.93
C LEU A 36 -0.15 15.58 -4.98
N ASN A 37 -1.33 15.14 -5.40
CA ASN A 37 -2.48 15.09 -4.51
C ASN A 37 -2.40 13.90 -3.54
N SER A 38 -3.20 13.95 -2.48
CA SER A 38 -3.22 12.92 -1.44
C SER A 38 -3.55 11.54 -1.98
N LEU A 39 -4.42 11.42 -2.99
CA LEU A 39 -4.82 10.14 -3.58
C LEU A 39 -3.64 9.47 -4.31
N CYS A 40 -2.95 10.21 -5.17
CA CYS A 40 -1.77 9.72 -5.88
C CYS A 40 -0.63 9.38 -4.91
N ALA A 41 -0.41 10.21 -3.88
CA ALA A 41 0.60 9.94 -2.85
C ALA A 41 0.32 8.64 -2.10
N GLN A 42 -0.94 8.39 -1.72
CA GLN A 42 -1.35 7.15 -1.07
C GLN A 42 -1.20 5.94 -2.00
N TYR A 43 -1.59 6.07 -3.26
CA TYR A 43 -1.42 5.01 -4.25
C TYR A 43 0.05 4.61 -4.41
N MET A 44 0.94 5.58 -4.65
CA MET A 44 2.38 5.32 -4.75
C MET A 44 2.94 4.65 -3.50
N LYS A 45 2.52 5.12 -2.32
CA LYS A 45 2.93 4.53 -1.04
C LYS A 45 2.52 3.06 -0.93
N ALA A 46 1.29 2.71 -1.29
CA ALA A 46 0.81 1.32 -1.24
C ALA A 46 1.60 0.43 -2.22
N VAL A 47 1.80 0.89 -3.45
CA VAL A 47 2.57 0.15 -4.47
C VAL A 47 4.01 -0.08 -4.02
N PHE A 48 4.69 0.96 -3.53
CA PHE A 48 6.10 0.85 -3.11
C PHE A 48 6.27 -0.02 -1.88
N ALA A 49 5.37 0.06 -0.90
CA ALA A 49 5.41 -0.81 0.26
C ALA A 49 5.26 -2.29 -0.15
N ARG A 50 4.31 -2.59 -1.04
CA ARG A 50 4.10 -3.96 -1.54
C ARG A 50 5.28 -4.46 -2.39
N ALA A 51 5.75 -3.66 -3.34
CA ALA A 51 6.91 -4.00 -4.15
C ALA A 51 8.16 -4.27 -3.30
N LYS A 52 8.38 -3.47 -2.24
CA LYS A 52 9.50 -3.69 -1.31
C LYS A 52 9.33 -5.00 -0.51
N ALA A 53 8.10 -5.34 -0.11
CA ALA A 53 7.82 -6.60 0.57
C ALA A 53 8.06 -7.82 -0.32
N ASP A 54 7.74 -7.71 -1.61
CA ASP A 54 8.00 -8.76 -2.61
C ASP A 54 9.51 -8.99 -2.77
N LEU A 55 10.28 -7.91 -2.96
CA LEU A 55 11.74 -7.97 -3.06
C LEU A 55 12.38 -8.65 -1.83
N LEU A 56 11.96 -8.27 -0.61
CA LEU A 56 12.48 -8.92 0.61
C LEU A 56 12.18 -10.43 0.66
N GLY A 57 11.02 -10.84 0.13
CA GLY A 57 10.68 -12.26 0.01
C GLY A 57 11.60 -13.01 -0.95
N GLU A 58 11.95 -12.40 -2.08
CA GLU A 58 12.86 -12.97 -3.07
C GLU A 58 14.29 -13.09 -2.52
N PHE A 59 14.82 -12.04 -1.85
CA PHE A 59 16.20 -12.02 -1.33
C PHE A 59 16.43 -12.86 -0.06
N ALA A 60 15.40 -13.09 0.77
CA ALA A 60 15.51 -13.93 1.97
C ALA A 60 15.96 -15.38 1.65
N THR A 61 15.86 -15.82 0.40
CA THR A 61 16.30 -17.15 -0.05
C THR A 61 17.82 -17.26 -0.28
N ILE A 62 18.52 -16.13 -0.47
CA ILE A 62 19.90 -16.08 -0.99
C ILE A 62 20.95 -15.97 0.13
N GLY A 63 20.62 -15.39 1.29
CA GLY A 63 21.57 -15.18 2.40
C GLY A 63 21.48 -16.22 3.52
N ARG A 64 22.10 -17.40 3.36
CA ARG A 64 22.18 -18.46 4.40
C ARG A 64 23.59 -18.60 4.99
N ARG A 65 24.17 -17.51 5.46
CA ARG A 65 25.37 -17.52 6.29
C ARG A 65 25.30 -16.31 7.23
N ASP A 66 25.44 -16.56 8.52
CA ASP A 66 25.42 -15.61 9.64
C ASP A 66 24.06 -15.30 10.30
N THR A 67 24.14 -15.03 11.60
CA THR A 67 23.12 -15.22 12.65
C THR A 67 21.91 -14.29 12.55
N HIS A 68 20.70 -14.88 12.50
CA HIS A 68 19.36 -14.26 12.63
C HIS A 68 18.82 -13.25 11.58
N PRO A 69 19.38 -13.07 10.36
CA PRO A 69 18.84 -12.10 9.39
C PRO A 69 17.47 -12.50 8.81
N GLY A 70 17.14 -13.80 8.81
CA GLY A 70 15.87 -14.31 8.29
C GLY A 70 14.64 -13.83 9.08
N GLN A 71 14.79 -13.57 10.39
CA GLN A 71 13.67 -13.17 11.25
C GLN A 71 13.35 -11.68 11.10
N GLU A 72 14.38 -10.81 11.10
CA GLU A 72 14.21 -9.37 10.88
C GLU A 72 13.67 -9.07 9.47
N SER A 73 14.10 -9.83 8.45
CA SER A 73 13.58 -9.70 7.08
C SER A 73 12.09 -10.07 7.00
N GLN A 74 11.63 -11.06 7.76
CA GLN A 74 10.22 -11.45 7.80
C GLN A 74 9.36 -10.42 8.52
N GLU A 75 9.83 -9.88 9.64
CA GLU A 75 9.14 -8.82 10.38
C GLU A 75 9.02 -7.54 9.54
N THR A 76 10.12 -7.14 8.89
CA THR A 76 10.13 -5.99 7.97
C THR A 76 9.17 -6.20 6.81
N ARG A 77 9.17 -7.40 6.20
CA ARG A 77 8.21 -7.76 5.14
C ARG A 77 6.77 -7.66 5.62
N ALA A 78 6.46 -8.20 6.80
CA ALA A 78 5.13 -8.13 7.39
C ALA A 78 4.70 -6.69 7.66
N GLY A 79 5.61 -5.85 8.17
CA GLY A 79 5.38 -4.42 8.40
C GLY A 79 5.04 -3.67 7.11
N LEU A 80 5.75 -3.95 6.01
CA LEU A 80 5.49 -3.34 4.70
C LEU A 80 4.14 -3.79 4.12
N LEU A 81 3.78 -5.07 4.23
CA LEU A 81 2.46 -5.56 3.82
C LEU A 81 1.34 -4.92 4.64
N ALA A 82 1.55 -4.75 5.95
CA ALA A 82 0.60 -4.05 6.82
C ALA A 82 0.47 -2.57 6.43
N GLU A 83 1.57 -1.90 6.09
CA GLU A 83 1.55 -0.52 5.63
C GLU A 83 0.77 -0.36 4.32
N ALA A 84 1.02 -1.21 3.32
CA ALA A 84 0.25 -1.23 2.08
C ALA A 84 -1.25 -1.44 2.36
N SER A 85 -1.58 -2.42 3.21
CA SER A 85 -2.96 -2.74 3.59
C SER A 85 -3.66 -1.55 4.26
N VAL A 86 -3.00 -0.88 5.21
CA VAL A 86 -3.57 0.29 5.91
C VAL A 86 -3.83 1.44 4.94
N VAL A 87 -2.92 1.68 3.99
CA VAL A 87 -3.08 2.75 3.00
C VAL A 87 -4.25 2.45 2.06
N ILE A 88 -4.35 1.23 1.52
CA ILE A 88 -5.49 0.81 0.69
C ILE A 88 -6.81 0.93 1.46
N ARG A 89 -6.83 0.52 2.73
CA ARG A 89 -8.00 0.65 3.61
C ARG A 89 -8.44 2.12 3.74
N ARG A 90 -7.49 3.03 3.92
CA ARG A 90 -7.75 4.48 4.00
C ARG A 90 -8.31 5.02 2.69
N MET A 91 -7.76 4.61 1.54
CA MET A 91 -8.27 5.00 0.23
C MET A 91 -9.71 4.52 0.00
N LYS A 92 -10.08 3.37 0.56
CA LYS A 92 -11.47 2.85 0.60
C LYS A 92 -12.39 3.61 1.57
N GLY A 93 -11.90 4.64 2.26
CA GLY A 93 -12.67 5.39 3.27
C GLY A 93 -12.88 4.65 4.59
N LEU A 94 -12.21 3.51 4.78
CA LEU A 94 -12.36 2.69 5.98
C LEU A 94 -11.42 3.19 7.09
N LYS A 95 -11.98 3.37 8.29
CA LYS A 95 -11.20 3.73 9.49
C LYS A 95 -10.28 2.58 9.92
N ARG A 96 -9.26 2.88 10.75
CA ARG A 96 -8.45 1.85 11.41
C ARG A 96 -9.38 0.89 12.16
N ALA A 97 -9.20 -0.42 11.96
CA ALA A 97 -9.84 -1.40 12.83
C ALA A 97 -9.20 -1.28 14.22
N THR A 98 -10.00 -0.91 15.20
CA THR A 98 -9.62 -0.94 16.62
C THR A 98 -10.43 -2.04 17.27
N VAL A 99 -9.79 -2.95 18.00
CA VAL A 99 -10.50 -3.90 18.85
C VAL A 99 -10.86 -3.17 20.14
N LYS A 100 -12.16 -3.02 20.43
CA LYS A 100 -12.60 -2.63 21.77
C LYS A 100 -12.41 -3.87 22.66
N LYS A 101 -11.50 -3.81 23.64
CA LYS A 101 -11.53 -4.79 24.73
C LYS A 101 -12.86 -4.60 25.46
N VAL A 102 -13.72 -5.62 25.40
CA VAL A 102 -14.89 -5.77 26.27
C VAL A 102 -14.43 -6.46 27.53
#